data_AF-A0AAQ1Z7L9-F1
#
_entry.id   AF-A0AAQ1Z7L9-F1
#
_cell.length_a   1.000
_cell.length_b   1.000
_cell.length_c   1.000
_cell.angle_alpha   90.00
_cell.angle_beta   90.00
_cell.angle_gamma   90.00
#
_symmetry.space_group_name_H-M   'P 1'
#
loop_
_entity.id
_entity.type
_entity.pdbx_description
1 polymer ?
#
loop_
_entity_poly.entity_id
_entity_poly.type
_entity_poly.pdbx_seq_one_letter_code
_entity_poly.pdbx_strand_id
1 'polypeptide(L)'
;MTEELQQIAAHRKLRLVVDTNLFISSLLSPRGSERALIEACFAGKFELLYCEHLLQEIEDVISREKFRKRFTVEEGLSLIDAIALVGTEVPDRAEQKLPRICDDPDDNFLFALYEDGNGDLLVSGDKRSSKPQPAHFGLPAPMAKWQPLS
;
A
#
# COMPACT_ATOMS: atom_id res chain seq x y z
N MET A 1 7.32 -5.95 35.17
CA MET A 1 6.51 -5.79 33.94
C MET A 1 5.59 -7.00 33.88
N THR A 2 4.27 -6.82 33.93
CA THR A 2 3.29 -7.91 33.96
C THR A 2 3.18 -8.58 32.59
N GLU A 3 2.83 -9.87 32.56
CA GLU A 3 2.59 -10.65 31.33
C GLU A 3 1.54 -9.99 30.42
N GLU A 4 0.57 -9.27 31.00
CA GLU A 4 -0.44 -8.47 30.29
C GLU A 4 0.18 -7.37 29.41
N LEU A 5 1.25 -6.70 29.87
CA LEU A 5 1.97 -5.70 29.07
C LEU A 5 2.78 -6.35 27.95
N GLN A 6 3.29 -7.57 28.16
CA GLN A 6 3.93 -8.37 27.10
C GLN A 6 2.92 -8.87 26.06
N GLN A 7 1.69 -9.21 26.48
CA GLN A 7 0.62 -9.65 25.58
C GLN A 7 0.05 -8.50 24.73
N ILE A 8 -0.06 -7.29 25.30
CA ILE A 8 -0.39 -6.06 24.56
C ILE A 8 0.72 -5.72 23.56
N ALA A 9 1.99 -5.90 23.94
CA ALA A 9 3.12 -5.72 23.02
C ALA A 9 3.21 -6.80 21.93
N ALA A 10 2.62 -7.99 22.15
CA ALA A 10 2.71 -9.13 21.23
C ALA A 10 1.74 -9.06 20.03
N HIS A 11 0.69 -8.25 20.07
CA HIS A 11 -0.18 -8.03 18.90
C HIS A 11 0.28 -6.81 18.09
N ARG A 12 1.41 -6.95 17.39
CA ARG A 12 1.82 -6.00 16.36
C ARG A 12 0.82 -6.07 15.21
N LYS A 13 0.33 -4.90 14.75
CA LYS A 13 -0.47 -4.81 13.52
C LYS A 13 0.39 -5.24 12.34
N LEU A 14 -0.21 -5.96 11.38
CA LEU A 14 0.49 -6.26 10.14
C LEU A 14 0.79 -4.95 9.41
N ARG A 15 2.05 -4.78 9.00
CA ARG A 15 2.57 -3.61 8.31
C ARG A 15 2.46 -3.82 6.81
N LEU A 16 1.69 -2.98 6.13
CA LEU A 16 1.36 -3.14 4.72
C LEU A 16 1.99 -2.03 3.90
N VAL A 17 2.63 -2.39 2.80
CA VAL A 17 2.87 -1.48 1.66
C VAL A 17 1.80 -1.76 0.63
N VAL A 18 1.17 -0.71 0.12
CA VAL A 18 0.13 -0.80 -0.90
C VAL A 18 0.61 -0.08 -2.15
N ASP A 19 0.51 -0.75 -3.29
CA ASP A 19 0.83 -0.22 -4.61
C ASP A 19 -0.06 0.99 -4.97
N THR A 20 0.54 2.00 -5.61
CA THR A 20 -0.11 3.22 -6.09
C THR A 20 -1.40 2.94 -6.87
N ASN A 21 -1.40 1.92 -7.74
CA ASN A 21 -2.56 1.60 -8.57
C ASN A 21 -3.77 1.13 -7.76
N LEU A 22 -3.56 0.55 -6.57
CA LEU A 22 -4.65 0.13 -5.69
C LEU A 22 -5.33 1.32 -5.03
N PHE A 23 -4.56 2.36 -4.66
CA PHE A 23 -5.11 3.63 -4.19
C PHE A 23 -5.97 4.29 -5.26
N ILE A 24 -5.47 4.37 -6.49
CA ILE A 24 -6.23 4.94 -7.61
C ILE A 24 -7.47 4.10 -7.93
N SER A 25 -7.35 2.78 -7.91
CA SER A 25 -8.48 1.86 -8.11
C SER A 25 -9.56 2.01 -7.03
N SER A 26 -9.16 2.31 -5.79
CA SER A 26 -10.07 2.56 -4.67
C SER A 26 -10.93 3.81 -4.88
N LEU A 27 -10.39 4.85 -5.53
CA LEU A 27 -11.14 6.05 -5.91
C LEU A 27 -12.10 5.77 -7.08
N LEU A 28 -11.69 4.90 -8.02
CA LEU A 28 -12.47 4.59 -9.21
C LEU A 28 -13.67 3.66 -8.95
N SER A 29 -13.59 2.83 -7.90
CA SER A 29 -14.58 1.80 -7.59
C SER A 29 -14.96 1.80 -6.11
N PRO A 30 -16.03 2.53 -5.73
CA PRO A 30 -16.43 2.67 -4.32
C PRO A 30 -17.00 1.39 -3.67
N ARG A 31 -17.05 0.27 -4.41
CA ARG A 31 -17.50 -1.04 -3.90
C ARG A 31 -16.53 -2.18 -4.23
N GLY A 32 -15.31 -1.85 -4.67
CA GLY A 32 -14.28 -2.83 -5.04
C GLY A 32 -13.54 -3.40 -3.84
N SER A 33 -12.82 -4.51 -4.04
CA SER A 33 -11.91 -5.09 -3.05
C SER A 33 -10.81 -4.13 -2.64
N GLU A 34 -10.35 -3.31 -3.57
CA GLU A 34 -9.31 -2.30 -3.37
C GLU A 34 -9.81 -1.21 -2.41
N ARG A 35 -11.06 -0.75 -2.59
CA ARG A 35 -11.68 0.21 -1.67
C ARG A 35 -11.75 -0.34 -0.25
N ALA A 36 -12.21 -1.58 -0.11
CA ALA A 36 -12.34 -2.19 1.20
C ALA A 36 -10.98 -2.48 1.87
N LEU A 37 -9.93 -2.75 1.09
CA LEU A 37 -8.54 -2.83 1.58
C LEU A 37 -8.09 -1.47 2.15
N ILE A 38 -8.24 -0.38 1.38
CA ILE A 38 -7.84 0.97 1.83
C ILE A 38 -8.63 1.38 3.08
N GLU A 39 -9.94 1.12 3.12
CA GLU A 39 -10.76 1.39 4.30
C GLU A 39 -10.32 0.56 5.52
N ALA A 40 -9.86 -0.68 5.33
CA ALA A 40 -9.31 -1.49 6.41
C ALA A 40 -8.00 -0.90 6.97
N CYS A 41 -7.13 -0.37 6.10
CA CYS A 41 -5.92 0.35 6.51
C CYS A 41 -6.29 1.60 7.32
N PHE A 42 -7.23 2.41 6.83
CA PHE A 42 -7.66 3.65 7.50
C PHE A 42 -8.42 3.40 8.81
N ALA A 43 -9.10 2.26 8.93
CA ALA A 43 -9.68 1.78 10.18
C ALA A 43 -8.62 1.22 11.17
N GLY A 44 -7.34 1.24 10.79
CA GLY A 44 -6.23 0.76 11.62
C GLY A 44 -6.20 -0.75 11.80
N LYS A 45 -6.86 -1.54 10.93
CA LYS A 45 -6.73 -3.02 10.91
C LYS A 45 -5.33 -3.44 10.47
N PHE A 46 -4.68 -2.60 9.68
CA PHE A 46 -3.32 -2.72 9.20
C PHE A 46 -2.57 -1.43 9.53
N GLU A 47 -1.26 -1.52 9.70
CA GLU A 47 -0.38 -0.35 9.73
C GLU A 47 0.08 -0.08 8.30
N LEU A 48 -0.41 1.01 7.69
CA LEU A 48 -0.02 1.38 6.34
C LEU A 48 1.36 2.04 6.37
N LEU A 49 2.31 1.55 5.58
CA LEU A 49 3.60 2.18 5.35
C LEU A 49 3.52 3.04 4.10
N TYR A 50 4.09 4.24 4.15
CA TYR A 50 4.21 5.12 2.99
C TYR A 50 5.55 5.84 2.98
N CYS A 51 5.92 6.39 1.82
CA CYS A 51 7.02 7.32 1.65
C CYS A 51 6.58 8.51 0.79
N GLU A 52 7.41 9.55 0.72
CA GLU A 52 7.10 10.76 -0.06
C GLU A 52 6.95 10.43 -1.56
N HIS A 53 7.80 9.54 -2.10
CA HIS A 53 7.70 9.07 -3.47
C HIS A 53 6.33 8.44 -3.80
N LEU A 54 5.76 7.62 -2.90
CA LEU A 54 4.43 7.03 -3.07
C LEU A 54 3.35 8.12 -3.19
N LEU A 55 3.39 9.12 -2.30
CA LEU A 55 2.42 10.21 -2.29
C LEU A 55 2.52 11.06 -3.56
N GLN A 56 3.74 11.32 -4.02
CA GLN A 56 3.98 12.04 -5.27
C GLN A 56 3.44 11.27 -6.47
N GLU A 57 3.63 9.95 -6.52
CA GLU A 57 3.09 9.14 -7.60
C GLU A 57 1.55 9.17 -7.61
N ILE A 58 0.92 9.09 -6.44
CA ILE A 58 -0.54 9.24 -6.31
C ILE A 58 -0.96 10.63 -6.82
N GLU A 59 -0.31 11.70 -6.38
CA GLU A 59 -0.60 13.08 -6.79
C GLU A 59 -0.48 13.27 -8.31
N ASP A 60 0.60 12.76 -8.90
CA ASP A 60 0.87 12.78 -10.33
C ASP A 60 -0.18 12.01 -11.11
N VAL A 61 -0.73 10.93 -10.54
CA VAL A 61 -1.77 10.12 -11.18
C VAL A 61 -3.13 10.81 -11.08
N ILE A 62 -3.53 11.33 -9.92
CA ILE A 62 -4.83 12.00 -9.73
C ILE A 62 -4.94 13.31 -10.53
N SER A 63 -3.81 13.98 -10.80
CA SER A 63 -3.79 15.23 -11.59
C SER A 63 -4.03 15.02 -13.09
N ARG A 64 -3.95 13.78 -13.60
CA ARG A 64 -4.11 13.46 -15.02
C ARG A 64 -5.54 13.71 -15.48
N GLU A 65 -5.69 14.39 -16.60
CA GLU A 65 -7.00 14.81 -17.14
C GLU A 65 -7.99 13.65 -17.32
N LYS A 66 -7.50 12.45 -17.66
CA LYS A 66 -8.32 11.24 -17.84
C LYS A 66 -9.15 10.85 -16.61
N PHE A 67 -8.77 11.27 -15.40
CA PHE A 67 -9.47 10.94 -14.16
C PHE A 67 -10.45 12.02 -13.67
N ARG A 68 -10.41 13.24 -14.23
CA ARG A 68 -11.28 14.36 -13.82
C ARG A 68 -12.78 14.08 -13.90
N LYS A 69 -13.19 13.09 -14.70
CA LYS A 69 -14.60 12.66 -14.85
C LYS A 69 -14.99 11.51 -13.91
N ARG A 70 -14.06 11.00 -13.11
CA ARG A 70 -14.22 9.78 -12.29
C ARG A 70 -14.22 10.09 -10.79
N PHE A 71 -13.38 11.02 -10.37
CA PHE A 71 -13.32 11.58 -9.01
C PHE A 71 -12.81 13.02 -9.10
N THR A 72 -13.05 13.82 -8.07
CA THR A 72 -12.57 15.21 -8.00
C THR A 72 -11.12 15.27 -7.51
N VAL A 73 -10.44 16.39 -7.77
CA VAL A 73 -9.07 16.59 -7.28
C VAL A 73 -9.06 16.58 -5.74
N GLU A 74 -10.09 17.16 -5.12
CA GLU A 74 -10.27 17.19 -3.67
C GLU A 74 -10.41 15.78 -3.07
N GLU A 75 -11.12 14.86 -3.74
CA GLU A 75 -11.20 13.45 -3.32
C GLU A 75 -9.83 12.76 -3.37
N GLY A 76 -9.03 13.05 -4.40
CA GLY A 76 -7.67 12.53 -4.53
C GLY A 76 -6.71 13.10 -3.47
N LEU A 77 -6.75 14.41 -3.22
CA LEU A 77 -5.94 15.05 -2.18
C LEU A 77 -6.36 14.58 -0.78
N SER A 78 -7.66 14.39 -0.54
CA SER A 78 -8.17 13.83 0.72
C SER A 78 -7.64 12.40 0.97
N LEU A 79 -7.39 11.63 -0.09
CA LEU A 79 -6.77 10.32 0.03
C LEU A 79 -5.31 10.44 0.49
N ILE A 80 -4.54 11.36 -0.10
CA ILE A 80 -3.15 11.64 0.29
C ILE A 80 -3.08 12.08 1.75
N ASP A 81 -3.93 13.04 2.13
CA ASP A 81 -4.02 13.53 3.52
C ASP A 81 -4.37 12.39 4.48
N ALA A 82 -5.30 11.50 4.10
CA ALA A 82 -5.67 10.36 4.92
C ALA A 82 -4.50 9.37 5.07
N ILE A 83 -3.74 9.10 4.01
CA ILE A 83 -2.54 8.24 4.07
C ILE A 83 -1.51 8.84 5.03
N ALA A 84 -1.19 10.12 4.88
CA ALA A 84 -0.20 10.81 5.72
C ALA A 84 -0.66 10.90 7.20
N LEU A 85 -1.98 11.01 7.44
CA LEU A 85 -2.53 11.11 8.78
C LEU A 85 -2.49 9.78 9.56
N VAL A 86 -2.74 8.66 8.88
CA VAL A 86 -2.92 7.35 9.56
C VAL A 86 -1.78 6.36 9.31
N GLY A 87 -0.96 6.60 8.29
CA GLY A 87 0.16 5.76 7.91
C GLY A 87 1.43 6.08 8.71
N THR A 88 2.40 5.20 8.58
CA THR A 88 3.74 5.36 9.12
C THR A 88 4.68 5.73 7.97
N GLU A 89 5.26 6.92 8.05
CA GLU A 89 6.24 7.39 7.09
C GLU A 89 7.56 6.60 7.19
N VAL A 90 8.09 6.23 6.05
CA VAL A 90 9.41 5.64 5.89
C VAL A 90 10.18 6.53 4.91
N PRO A 91 11.38 7.03 5.27
CA PRO A 91 12.15 7.89 4.38
C PRO A 91 12.51 7.20 3.07
N ASP A 92 12.48 7.96 1.97
CA ASP A 92 12.86 7.44 0.66
C ASP A 92 14.32 7.00 0.62
N ARG A 93 14.53 5.82 0.04
CA ARG A 93 15.87 5.34 -0.30
C ARG A 93 16.31 6.02 -1.59
N ALA A 94 17.54 6.53 -1.59
CA ALA A 94 18.09 7.19 -2.79
C ALA A 94 18.07 6.25 -4.01
N GLU A 95 17.69 6.78 -5.18
CA GLU A 95 17.48 6.05 -6.45
C GLU A 95 18.57 4.99 -6.76
N GLN A 96 19.84 5.38 -6.64
CA GLN A 96 20.99 4.52 -6.90
C GLN A 96 21.15 3.33 -5.94
N LYS A 97 20.40 3.33 -4.83
CA LYS A 97 20.37 2.27 -3.81
C LYS A 97 19.07 1.46 -3.86
N LEU A 98 18.15 1.78 -4.76
CA LEU A 98 16.94 0.97 -4.93
C LEU A 98 17.31 -0.46 -5.35
N PRO A 99 16.56 -1.46 -4.86
CA PRO A 99 16.70 -2.81 -5.35
C PRO A 99 16.33 -2.86 -6.84
N ARG A 100 16.84 -3.84 -7.58
CA ARG A 100 16.48 -4.05 -9.00
C ARG A 100 15.69 -5.34 -9.13
N ILE A 101 14.49 -5.34 -8.55
CA ILE A 101 13.62 -6.51 -8.43
C ILE A 101 12.56 -6.48 -9.53
N CYS A 102 11.95 -5.33 -9.77
CA CYS A 102 10.93 -5.14 -10.80
C CYS A 102 11.53 -4.92 -12.19
N ASP A 103 10.80 -5.41 -13.20
CA ASP A 103 11.05 -5.11 -14.61
C ASP A 103 10.81 -3.61 -14.91
N ASP A 104 9.82 -3.01 -14.23
CA ASP A 104 9.61 -1.57 -14.21
C ASP A 104 10.48 -0.94 -13.11
N PRO A 105 11.48 -0.12 -13.46
CA PRO A 105 12.32 0.55 -12.48
C PRO A 105 11.50 1.40 -11.50
N ASP A 106 10.40 1.99 -11.96
CA ASP A 106 9.57 2.92 -11.19
C ASP A 106 8.83 2.22 -10.05
N ASP A 107 8.71 0.89 -10.06
CA ASP A 107 8.09 0.12 -8.96
C ASP A 107 9.08 -0.29 -7.86
N ASN A 108 10.39 -0.15 -8.09
CA ASN A 108 11.40 -0.68 -7.16
C ASN A 108 11.43 0.05 -5.80
N PHE A 109 10.94 1.29 -5.73
CA PHE A 109 10.84 2.00 -4.46
C PHE A 109 9.85 1.32 -3.51
N LEU A 110 8.81 0.62 -4.00
CA LEU A 110 7.86 -0.12 -3.17
C LEU A 110 8.55 -1.24 -2.38
N PHE A 111 9.57 -1.86 -2.98
CA PHE A 111 10.38 -2.89 -2.30
C PHE A 111 11.33 -2.27 -1.29
N ALA A 112 11.95 -1.12 -1.60
CA ALA A 112 12.75 -0.39 -0.63
C ALA A 112 11.91 0.04 0.58
N LEU A 113 10.70 0.57 0.33
CA LEU A 113 9.72 0.92 1.36
C LEU A 113 9.33 -0.29 2.22
N TYR A 114 9.08 -1.44 1.58
CA TYR A 114 8.79 -2.69 2.27
C TYR A 114 9.95 -3.12 3.18
N GLU A 115 11.19 -3.11 2.68
CA GLU A 115 12.38 -3.49 3.45
C GLU A 115 12.65 -2.52 4.59
N ASP A 116 12.75 -1.22 4.29
CA ASP A 116 13.15 -0.18 5.25
C ASP A 116 12.06 0.05 6.31
N GLY A 117 10.79 -0.15 5.93
CA GLY A 117 9.64 -0.06 6.82
C GLY A 117 9.36 -1.31 7.66
N ASN A 118 10.17 -2.38 7.52
CA ASN A 118 9.90 -3.71 8.10
C ASN A 118 8.49 -4.23 7.78
N GLY A 119 8.07 -4.07 6.52
CA GLY A 119 6.78 -4.52 6.03
C GLY A 119 6.55 -6.01 6.21
N ASP A 120 5.30 -6.38 6.51
CA ASP A 120 4.83 -7.75 6.57
C ASP A 120 4.22 -8.20 5.23
N LEU A 121 3.66 -7.25 4.47
CA LEU A 121 3.03 -7.53 3.18
C LEU A 121 3.16 -6.35 2.22
N LEU A 122 3.54 -6.63 0.97
CA LEU A 122 3.39 -5.73 -0.17
C LEU A 122 2.18 -6.19 -0.99
N VAL A 123 1.19 -5.31 -1.16
CA VAL A 123 -0.03 -5.60 -1.93
C VAL A 123 0.01 -4.85 -3.25
N SER A 124 0.06 -5.58 -4.37
CA SER A 124 -0.03 -5.02 -5.72
C SER A 124 -1.31 -5.47 -6.44
N GLY A 125 -1.83 -4.61 -7.29
CA GLY A 125 -3.02 -4.85 -8.10
C GLY A 125 -2.74 -5.49 -9.45
N ASP A 126 -1.47 -5.68 -9.81
CA ASP A 126 -1.13 -5.94 -11.19
C ASP A 126 -1.45 -7.38 -11.62
N LYS A 127 -2.34 -7.48 -12.61
CA LYS A 127 -2.65 -8.71 -13.36
C LYS A 127 -1.85 -8.76 -14.68
N ARG A 128 -0.96 -7.79 -14.93
CA ARG A 128 -0.51 -7.44 -16.28
C ARG A 128 1.00 -7.50 -16.51
N SER A 129 1.77 -8.21 -15.68
CA SER A 129 3.04 -8.75 -16.16
C SER A 129 2.76 -10.01 -17.00
N SER A 130 3.18 -10.03 -18.27
CA SER A 130 3.16 -11.24 -19.11
C SER A 130 4.14 -12.33 -18.64
N LYS A 131 4.63 -12.21 -17.40
CA LYS A 131 5.62 -13.08 -16.78
C LYS A 131 5.32 -13.21 -15.29
N PRO A 132 5.59 -14.38 -14.69
CA PRO A 132 5.36 -14.61 -13.28
C PRO A 132 6.24 -13.65 -12.46
N GLN A 133 5.62 -12.72 -11.75
CA GLN A 133 6.22 -12.20 -10.53
C GLN A 133 6.24 -13.34 -9.51
N PRO A 134 7.25 -13.43 -8.62
CA PRO A 134 7.27 -14.48 -7.61
C PRO A 134 5.96 -14.43 -6.82
N ALA A 135 5.11 -15.44 -7.08
CA ALA A 135 3.96 -15.71 -6.25
C ALA A 135 4.51 -15.97 -4.84
N HIS A 136 4.17 -15.08 -3.92
CA HIS A 136 4.56 -15.18 -2.51
C HIS A 136 6.07 -15.23 -2.25
N PHE A 137 6.67 -14.12 -1.85
CA PHE A 137 7.89 -14.19 -1.05
C PHE A 137 7.76 -13.29 0.18
N GLY A 138 7.50 -13.94 1.33
CA GLY A 138 7.33 -13.31 2.64
C GLY A 138 6.08 -13.69 3.46
N LEU A 139 5.37 -14.77 3.14
CA LEU A 139 4.19 -15.25 3.90
C LEU A 139 4.52 -16.04 5.19
N PRO A 140 3.53 -16.19 6.09
CA PRO A 140 3.03 -17.50 6.49
C PRO A 140 1.75 -17.88 5.69
N ALA A 141 1.90 -18.85 4.78
CA ALA A 141 0.89 -19.69 4.06
C ALA A 141 -0.37 -19.02 3.41
N PRO A 142 -1.02 -19.67 2.43
CA PRO A 142 -1.92 -19.01 1.50
C PRO A 142 -3.32 -18.85 2.08
N MET A 143 -3.68 -17.64 2.51
CA MET A 143 -5.09 -17.31 2.69
C MET A 143 -5.66 -16.85 1.35
N ALA A 144 -6.34 -17.82 0.73
CA ALA A 144 -7.58 -17.68 -0.02
C ALA A 144 -8.02 -16.24 -0.29
N LYS A 145 -8.29 -15.96 -1.58
CA LYS A 145 -9.18 -14.89 -2.08
C LYS A 145 -9.83 -14.10 -0.95
N TRP A 146 -9.27 -12.94 -0.62
CA TRP A 146 -9.84 -12.06 0.38
C TRP A 146 -11.30 -11.80 0.02
N GLN A 147 -12.21 -12.31 0.84
CA GLN A 147 -13.63 -11.99 0.81
C GLN A 147 -13.92 -11.19 2.08
N PRO A 148 -14.66 -10.07 2.00
CA PRO A 148 -15.04 -9.32 3.19
C PRO A 148 -15.88 -10.23 4.09
N LEU A 149 -15.48 -10.36 5.37
CA LEU A 149 -16.28 -11.06 6.36
C LEU A 149 -17.61 -10.30 6.54
N SER A 150 -18.70 -11.07 6.48
CA SER A 150 -20.09 -10.61 6.67
C SER A 150 -20.35 -10.18 8.11
#